data_AF-A0A259TFU4-F1
#
_entry.id   AF-A0A259TFU4-F1
#
_cell.length_a   1.000
_cell.length_b   1.000
_cell.length_c   1.000
_cell.angle_alpha   90.00
_cell.angle_beta   90.00
_cell.angle_gamma   90.00
#
_symmetry.space_group_name_H-M   'P 1'
#
loop_
_entity.id
_entity.type
_entity.pdbx_description
1 polymer ?
#
loop_
_entity_poly.entity_id
_entity_poly.type
_entity_poly.pdbx_seq_one_letter_code
_entity_poly.pdbx_strand_id
1 'polypeptide(L)'
;MANNKNNRKMTVEEAGRMGGEKTAKTHDREFYQEIGRKGGEATAESHDRDFYEDIGRKGGEATSDSHDRNFYQEIGRQGGDARSDNDGGGDGKMSREEAGRRGGEARARQRDNS
;
A
#
# COMPACT_ATOMS: atom_id res chain seq x y z
N MET A 1 -5.18 -58.73 7.74
CA MET A 1 -5.65 -57.45 7.16
C MET A 1 -4.79 -56.34 7.74
N ALA A 2 -3.95 -55.70 6.93
CA ALA A 2 -3.01 -54.69 7.39
C ALA A 2 -3.76 -53.39 7.70
N ASN A 3 -3.57 -52.88 8.91
CA ASN A 3 -4.20 -51.68 9.46
C ASN A 3 -3.54 -50.45 8.79
N ASN A 4 -4.06 -50.04 7.64
CA ASN A 4 -3.65 -48.81 6.95
C ASN A 4 -4.20 -47.60 7.72
N LYS A 5 -3.61 -47.33 8.89
CA LYS A 5 -3.79 -46.06 9.61
C LYS A 5 -3.22 -44.99 8.70
N ASN A 6 -4.12 -44.34 7.99
CA ASN A 6 -3.90 -43.15 7.18
C ASN A 6 -2.99 -42.17 7.92
N ASN A 7 -1.68 -42.26 7.66
CA ASN A 7 -0.69 -41.30 8.08
C ASN A 7 -0.81 -40.10 7.14
N ARG A 8 -1.96 -39.41 7.15
CA ARG A 8 -2.15 -38.14 6.45
C ARG A 8 -1.34 -37.10 7.19
N LYS A 9 -0.05 -37.05 6.88
CA LYS A 9 0.87 -36.01 7.33
C LYS A 9 0.35 -34.70 6.74
N MET A 10 -0.07 -33.80 7.62
CA MET A 10 -0.54 -32.45 7.27
C MET A 10 0.50 -31.76 6.37
N THR A 11 0.04 -31.09 5.31
CA THR A 11 0.94 -30.32 4.45
C THR A 11 1.32 -28.99 5.11
N VAL A 12 2.43 -28.39 4.67
CA VAL A 12 2.86 -27.06 5.16
C VAL A 12 1.81 -26.00 4.86
N GLU A 13 1.18 -26.08 3.70
CA GLU A 13 0.09 -25.19 3.30
C GLU A 13 -1.14 -25.35 4.20
N GLU A 14 -1.54 -26.59 4.50
CA GLU A 14 -2.65 -26.87 5.41
C GLU A 14 -2.36 -26.35 6.83
N ALA A 15 -1.13 -26.54 7.30
CA ALA A 15 -0.68 -26.00 8.59
C ALA A 15 -0.72 -24.47 8.61
N GLY A 16 -0.25 -23.82 7.53
CA GLY A 16 -0.29 -22.36 7.38
C GLY A 16 -1.71 -21.81 7.37
N ARG A 17 -2.61 -22.45 6.60
CA ARG A 17 -4.03 -22.07 6.55
C ARG A 17 -4.69 -22.19 7.91
N MET A 18 -4.51 -23.33 8.60
CA MET A 18 -5.09 -23.51 9.95
C MET A 18 -4.52 -22.52 10.98
N GLY A 19 -3.23 -22.20 10.88
CA GLY A 19 -2.62 -21.17 11.72
C GLY A 19 -3.28 -19.80 11.50
N GLY A 20 -3.43 -19.39 10.23
CA GLY A 20 -4.09 -18.14 9.87
C GLY A 20 -5.55 -18.08 10.32
N GLU A 21 -6.33 -19.15 10.08
CA GLU A 21 -7.73 -19.23 10.50
C GLU A 21 -7.89 -19.16 12.02
N LYS A 22 -6.98 -19.80 12.77
CA LYS A 22 -7.00 -19.73 14.22
C LYS A 22 -6.70 -18.30 14.70
N THR A 23 -5.66 -17.67 14.16
CA THR A 23 -5.30 -16.28 14.49
C THR A 23 -6.43 -15.31 14.17
N ALA A 24 -7.10 -15.46 13.02
CA ALA A 24 -8.24 -14.64 12.63
C ALA A 24 -9.47 -14.79 13.55
N LYS A 25 -9.66 -15.97 14.16
CA LYS A 25 -10.75 -16.21 15.12
C LYS A 25 -10.47 -15.68 16.52
N THR A 26 -9.19 -15.55 16.90
CA THR A 26 -8.82 -15.19 18.28
C THR A 26 -8.38 -13.75 18.46
N HIS A 27 -8.13 -13.02 17.37
CA HIS A 27 -7.61 -11.65 17.43
C HIS A 27 -8.51 -10.67 16.68
N ASP A 28 -8.71 -9.52 17.31
CA ASP A 28 -9.53 -8.43 16.78
C ASP A 28 -8.71 -7.42 15.96
N ARG A 29 -9.38 -6.39 15.46
CA ARG A 29 -8.80 -5.32 14.65
C ARG A 29 -7.55 -4.68 15.28
N GLU A 30 -7.56 -4.43 16.58
CA GLU A 30 -6.46 -3.76 17.29
C GLU A 30 -5.15 -4.56 17.21
N PHE A 31 -5.22 -5.88 17.25
CA PHE A 31 -4.06 -6.76 17.11
C PHE A 31 -3.36 -6.56 15.76
N TYR A 32 -4.13 -6.55 14.67
CA TYR A 32 -3.58 -6.34 13.33
C TYR A 32 -3.06 -4.91 13.13
N GLN A 33 -3.71 -3.92 13.75
CA GLN A 33 -3.23 -2.54 13.73
C GLN A 33 -1.90 -2.40 14.45
N GLU A 34 -1.73 -3.05 15.60
CA GLU A 34 -0.46 -3.05 16.33
C GLU A 34 0.66 -3.72 15.52
N ILE A 35 0.38 -4.86 14.89
CA ILE A 35 1.36 -5.52 14.02
C ILE A 35 1.75 -4.62 12.84
N GLY A 36 0.76 -4.00 12.19
CA GLY A 36 0.99 -3.06 11.11
C GLY A 36 1.84 -1.86 11.55
N ARG A 37 1.54 -1.29 12.72
CA ARG A 37 2.31 -0.18 13.30
C ARG A 37 3.76 -0.58 13.55
N LYS A 38 3.99 -1.71 14.24
CA LYS A 38 5.35 -2.21 14.51
C LYS A 38 6.14 -2.47 13.23
N GLY A 39 5.50 -3.04 12.20
CA GLY A 39 6.14 -3.23 10.90
C GLY A 39 6.51 -1.91 10.21
N GLY A 40 5.62 -0.92 10.29
CA GLY A 40 5.87 0.43 9.78
C GLY A 40 7.01 1.14 10.51
N GLU A 41 7.01 1.11 11.84
CA GLU A 41 8.07 1.68 12.70
C GLU A 41 9.43 1.04 12.38
N ALA A 42 9.51 -0.30 12.37
CA ALA A 42 10.74 -1.01 12.04
C ALA A 42 11.26 -0.68 10.63
N THR A 43 10.36 -0.50 9.66
CA THR A 43 10.73 -0.10 8.30
C THR A 43 11.27 1.33 8.29
N ALA A 44 10.61 2.25 8.98
CA ALA A 44 11.02 3.66 9.06
C ALA A 44 12.34 3.85 9.81
N GLU A 45 12.64 3.01 10.81
CA GLU A 45 13.92 3.03 11.52
C GLU A 45 15.08 2.46 10.69
N SER A 46 14.80 1.54 9.76
CA SER A 46 15.82 0.84 8.98
C SER A 46 16.07 1.41 7.59
N HIS A 47 15.17 2.26 7.09
CA HIS A 47 15.23 2.75 5.71
C HIS A 47 15.14 4.26 5.63
N ASP A 48 16.01 4.83 4.80
CA ASP A 48 16.06 6.27 4.53
C ASP A 48 15.08 6.69 3.43
N ARG A 49 15.04 7.99 3.18
CA ARG A 49 14.23 8.63 2.14
C ARG A 49 14.32 7.93 0.78
N ASP A 50 15.52 7.54 0.36
CA ASP A 50 15.76 6.94 -0.97
C ASP A 50 15.00 5.62 -1.16
N PHE A 51 14.80 4.85 -0.08
CA PHE A 51 13.99 3.63 -0.11
C PHE A 51 12.54 3.94 -0.43
N TYR A 52 11.95 4.94 0.24
CA TYR A 52 10.57 5.35 0.00
C TYR A 52 10.36 5.93 -1.40
N GLU A 53 11.36 6.65 -1.92
CA GLU A 53 11.34 7.14 -3.30
C GLU A 53 11.40 5.99 -4.31
N ASP A 54 12.24 4.96 -4.09
CA ASP A 54 12.35 3.81 -4.97
C ASP A 54 11.08 2.94 -4.98
N ILE A 55 10.51 2.63 -3.81
CA ILE A 55 9.24 1.87 -3.75
C ILE A 55 8.07 2.66 -4.35
N GLY A 56 8.06 3.99 -4.15
CA GLY A 56 7.06 4.88 -4.75
C GLY A 56 7.16 4.91 -6.27
N ARG A 57 8.39 5.00 -6.81
CA ARG A 57 8.66 4.92 -8.25
C ARG A 57 8.20 3.58 -8.82
N LYS A 58 8.62 2.46 -8.23
CA LYS A 58 8.23 1.11 -8.67
C LYS A 58 6.72 0.90 -8.66
N GLY A 59 6.03 1.37 -7.62
CA GLY A 59 4.57 1.32 -7.56
C GLY A 59 3.90 2.18 -8.64
N GLY A 60 4.45 3.37 -8.89
CA GLY A 60 4.00 4.27 -9.94
C GLY A 60 4.17 3.69 -11.35
N GLU A 61 5.32 3.10 -11.63
CA GLU A 61 5.65 2.44 -12.90
C GLU A 61 4.74 1.24 -13.16
N ALA A 62 4.59 0.34 -12.18
CA ALA A 62 3.71 -0.82 -12.30
C ALA A 62 2.25 -0.42 -12.56
N THR A 63 1.80 0.68 -11.94
CA THR A 63 0.48 1.24 -12.16
C THR A 63 0.36 1.87 -13.55
N SER A 64 1.36 2.63 -14.01
CA SER A 64 1.31 3.31 -15.30
C SER A 64 1.35 2.35 -16.48
N ASP A 65 1.99 1.20 -16.32
CA ASP A 65 2.05 0.16 -17.35
C ASP A 65 0.72 -0.58 -17.51
N SER A 66 -0.14 -0.54 -16.49
CA SER A 66 -1.38 -1.32 -16.43
C SER A 66 -2.66 -0.47 -16.48
N HIS A 67 -2.57 0.85 -16.33
CA HIS A 67 -3.75 1.71 -16.15
C HIS A 67 -3.74 2.99 -16.98
N ASP A 68 -4.91 3.30 -17.54
CA ASP A 68 -5.14 4.49 -18.34
C ASP A 68 -5.40 5.75 -17.50
N ARG A 69 -5.44 6.91 -18.17
CA ARG A 69 -5.72 8.23 -17.58
C ARG A 69 -6.96 8.25 -16.66
N ASN A 70 -7.99 7.46 -16.95
CA ASN A 70 -9.21 7.41 -16.15
C ASN A 70 -8.98 6.83 -14.74
N PHE A 71 -8.08 5.86 -14.62
CA PHE A 71 -7.70 5.27 -13.33
C PHE A 71 -7.04 6.31 -12.43
N TYR A 72 -6.10 7.10 -12.97
CA TYR A 72 -5.45 8.17 -12.21
C TYR A 72 -6.41 9.27 -11.76
N GLN A 73 -7.44 9.56 -12.56
CA GLN A 73 -8.50 10.50 -12.16
C GLN A 73 -9.37 9.96 -11.03
N GLU A 74 -9.68 8.66 -11.06
CA GLU A 74 -10.49 8.01 -10.03
C GLU A 74 -9.75 7.91 -8.70
N ILE A 75 -8.50 7.43 -8.68
CA ILE A 75 -7.71 7.37 -7.43
C ILE A 75 -7.42 8.78 -6.89
N GLY A 76 -7.21 9.76 -7.77
CA GLY A 76 -7.02 11.16 -7.37
C GLY A 76 -8.28 11.77 -6.78
N ARG A 77 -9.46 11.39 -7.29
CA ARG A 77 -10.74 11.78 -6.73
C ARG A 77 -10.98 11.11 -5.37
N GLN A 78 -10.78 9.80 -5.26
CA GLN A 78 -10.92 9.07 -3.99
C GLN A 78 -9.96 9.59 -2.91
N GLY A 79 -8.70 9.88 -3.27
CA GLY A 79 -7.73 10.47 -2.35
C GLY A 79 -8.07 11.91 -1.95
N GLY A 80 -8.76 12.66 -2.82
CA GLY A 80 -9.29 13.99 -2.52
C GLY A 80 -10.52 13.93 -1.61
N ASP A 81 -11.45 13.02 -1.88
CA ASP A 81 -12.68 12.82 -1.12
C ASP A 81 -12.36 12.33 0.31
N ALA A 82 -11.44 11.36 0.47
CA ALA A 82 -11.00 10.86 1.78
C ALA A 82 -10.35 11.95 2.66
N ARG A 83 -9.73 12.97 2.05
CA ARG A 83 -9.20 14.15 2.75
C ARG A 83 -10.28 15.20 3.02
N SER A 84 -11.24 15.34 2.10
CA SER A 84 -12.37 16.26 2.25
C SER A 84 -13.29 15.87 3.40
N ASP A 85 -13.43 14.57 3.69
CA ASP A 85 -14.23 14.08 4.82
C ASP A 85 -13.54 14.31 6.19
N ASN A 86 -12.23 14.57 6.22
CA ASN A 86 -11.45 14.77 7.45
C ASN A 86 -11.19 16.25 7.78
N ASP A 87 -11.18 17.16 6.80
CA ASP A 87 -10.85 18.57 7.00
C ASP A 87 -12.04 19.50 6.73
N GLY A 88 -12.82 19.74 7.79
CA GLY A 88 -13.72 20.89 7.86
C GLY A 88 -12.93 22.20 7.90
N GLY A 89 -12.84 22.88 6.76
CA GLY A 89 -12.52 24.30 6.65
C GLY A 89 -11.04 24.66 6.67
N GLY A 90 -10.53 25.19 5.54
CA GLY A 90 -9.20 25.79 5.49
C GLY A 90 -8.71 25.98 4.06
N ASP A 91 -8.85 27.21 3.57
CA ASP A 91 -8.55 27.70 2.22
C ASP A 91 -7.04 27.73 1.87
N GLY A 92 -6.34 26.61 2.09
CA GLY A 92 -4.96 26.37 1.64
C GLY A 92 -4.86 25.39 0.46
N LYS A 93 -5.99 25.08 -0.20
CA LYS A 93 -6.07 24.03 -1.22
C LYS A 93 -5.48 24.53 -2.54
N MET A 94 -4.26 24.11 -2.84
CA MET A 94 -3.63 24.25 -4.16
C MET A 94 -4.55 23.62 -5.21
N SER A 95 -4.86 24.35 -6.28
CA SER A 95 -5.88 23.91 -7.24
C SER A 95 -5.48 22.61 -7.94
N ARG A 96 -6.48 21.81 -8.37
CA ARG A 96 -6.25 20.58 -9.17
C ARG A 96 -5.34 20.85 -10.38
N GLU A 97 -5.45 22.03 -10.96
CA GLU A 97 -4.67 22.46 -12.12
C GLU A 97 -3.23 22.84 -11.75
N GLU A 98 -3.03 23.46 -10.59
CA GLU A 98 -1.71 23.81 -10.07
C GLU A 98 -0.93 22.56 -9.59
N ALA A 99 -1.61 21.61 -8.95
CA ALA A 99 -1.02 20.31 -8.61
C ALA A 99 -0.63 19.51 -9.86
N GLY A 100 -1.48 19.51 -10.90
CA GLY A 100 -1.19 18.88 -12.19
C GLY A 100 0.00 19.52 -12.92
N ARG A 101 0.06 20.85 -12.96
CA ARG A 101 1.20 21.59 -13.53
C ARG A 101 2.48 21.33 -12.75
N ARG A 102 2.46 21.40 -11.41
CA ARG A 102 3.65 21.21 -10.57
C ARG A 102 4.17 19.77 -10.63
N GLY A 103 3.27 18.77 -10.68
CA GLY A 103 3.63 17.37 -10.93
C GLY A 103 4.21 17.14 -12.33
N GLY A 104 3.68 17.82 -13.35
CA GLY A 104 4.24 17.81 -14.70
C GLY A 104 5.60 18.51 -14.81
N GLU A 105 5.77 19.66 -14.16
CA GLU A 105 7.01 20.42 -14.10
C GLU A 105 8.13 19.66 -13.38
N ALA A 106 7.82 18.94 -12.29
CA ALA A 106 8.79 18.09 -11.61
C ALA A 106 9.37 17.01 -12.56
N ARG A 107 8.53 16.49 -13.46
CA ARG A 107 8.92 15.55 -14.53
C ARG A 107 9.72 16.22 -15.66
N ALA A 108 9.45 17.49 -15.96
CA ALA A 108 10.17 18.25 -16.98
C ALA A 108 11.57 18.68 -16.53
N ARG A 109 11.71 19.14 -15.28
CA ARG A 109 13.00 19.60 -14.72
C ARG A 109 14.06 18.50 -14.61
N GLN A 110 13.67 17.23 -14.58
CA GLN A 110 14.60 16.10 -14.62
C GLN A 110 15.18 15.84 -16.02
N ARG A 111 14.62 16.43 -17.09
CA ARG A 111 15.12 16.27 -18.46
C ARG A 111 16.09 17.35 -18.91
N ASP A 112 16.11 18.51 -18.26
CA ASP A 112 16.96 19.66 -18.65
C ASP A 112 18.31 19.71 -17.92
N ASN A 113 18.63 18.71 -17.09
CA ASN A 113 19.92 18.62 -16.37
C ASN A 113 20.80 17.46 -16.89
N SER A 114 20.76 17.22 -18.20
CA SER A 114 21.72 16.37 -18.95
C SER A 114 22.55 17.20 -19.90
#